data_AF-A0A7Y9S0C4-F1
#
_entry.id   AF-A0A7Y9S0C4-F1
#
_cell.length_a   1.000
_cell.length_b   1.000
_cell.length_c   1.000
_cell.angle_alpha   90.00
_cell.angle_beta   90.00
_cell.angle_gamma   90.00
#
_symmetry.space_group_name_H-M   'P 1'
#
loop_
_entity.id
_entity.type
_entity.pdbx_description
1 polymer ?
#
loop_
_entity_poly.entity_id
_entity_poly.type
_entity_poly.pdbx_seq_one_letter_code
_entity_poly.pdbx_strand_id
1 'polypeptide(L)'
;MTTSLAGRVESLKLAQALGVHPDELAFLSDHDPEAIRQVRTALGEALFRRHESRFRRVGKLATSVPAPLAAKIAQLALGPMLAARVAACMDPKVAVKLAGSLTPDYLVEVSIALDPVRAEPILDGLPEALVVDVGRRLLERGEHLTLGRFISVITPEIALQVVDAAAGPDLLAVALYADDSAALDVLVARIDEQLLVDSIRAAHETGAYADAITLVSQVSEGSRSRLVPLIVALDEAGRDGFALSLHEHDAWGTVLPALSTLDDDALAAIANTPATLTPGVLDRAVTTAHEMGLDELSDRLPGVLDQAHRTVLSTPGA
;
A
#
# COMPACT_ATOMS: atom_id res chain seq x y z
N MET A 1 18.59 5.90 14.77
CA MET A 1 17.69 4.73 14.78
C MET A 1 16.54 5.13 13.89
N THR A 2 16.54 4.66 12.65
CA THR A 2 15.62 5.14 11.62
C THR A 2 14.34 4.32 11.75
N THR A 3 13.23 4.99 12.05
CA THR A 3 11.91 4.36 12.08
C THR A 3 11.63 3.68 10.75
N SER A 4 11.40 2.37 10.78
CA SER A 4 11.03 1.63 9.57
C SER A 4 9.60 1.99 9.23
N LEU A 5 9.33 2.43 7.99
CA LEU A 5 7.98 2.66 7.48
C LEU A 5 7.07 1.47 7.79
N ALA A 6 7.57 0.25 7.57
CA ALA A 6 6.80 -0.96 7.82
C ALA A 6 6.39 -1.07 9.30
N GLY A 7 7.24 -0.64 10.23
CA GLY A 7 6.93 -0.61 11.67
C GLY A 7 5.87 0.44 12.01
N ARG A 8 5.98 1.64 11.43
CA ARG A 8 4.97 2.71 11.55
C ARG A 8 3.61 2.27 11.00
N VAL A 9 3.58 1.63 9.84
CA VAL A 9 2.36 1.10 9.21
C VAL A 9 1.70 0.04 10.09
N GLU A 10 2.47 -0.92 10.61
CA GLU A 10 1.92 -1.97 11.48
C GLU A 10 1.44 -1.41 12.83
N SER A 11 2.11 -0.38 13.37
CA SER A 11 1.66 0.33 14.56
C SER A 11 0.32 1.05 14.33
N LEU A 12 0.16 1.74 13.20
CA LEU A 12 -1.11 2.38 12.82
C LEU A 12 -2.24 1.35 12.68
N LYS A 13 -1.98 0.22 12.00
CA LYS A 13 -2.95 -0.89 11.87
C LYS A 13 -3.32 -1.46 13.24
N LEU A 14 -2.37 -1.59 14.17
CA LEU A 14 -2.63 -2.06 15.52
C LEU A 14 -3.45 -1.06 16.34
N ALA A 15 -3.17 0.25 16.24
CA ALA A 15 -3.93 1.30 16.90
C ALA A 15 -5.39 1.28 16.46
N GLN A 16 -5.63 1.13 15.14
CA GLN A 16 -6.98 0.98 14.59
C GLN A 16 -7.68 -0.29 15.13
N ALA A 17 -6.98 -1.43 15.17
CA ALA A 17 -7.53 -2.68 15.69
C ALA A 17 -7.92 -2.59 17.18
N LEU A 18 -7.18 -1.79 17.96
CA LEU A 18 -7.43 -1.53 19.37
C LEU A 18 -8.43 -0.40 19.63
N GLY A 19 -8.69 0.45 18.64
CA GLY A 19 -9.53 1.64 18.80
C GLY A 19 -8.88 2.72 19.69
N VAL A 20 -7.55 2.86 19.62
CA VAL A 20 -6.76 3.85 20.37
C VAL A 20 -6.15 4.88 19.41
N HIS A 21 -5.68 6.01 19.94
CA HIS A 21 -5.04 7.03 19.11
C HIS A 21 -3.68 6.52 18.59
N PRO A 22 -3.29 6.79 17.32
CA PRO A 22 -2.00 6.39 16.76
C PRO A 22 -0.79 6.71 17.64
N ASP A 23 -0.77 7.91 18.22
CA ASP A 23 0.33 8.39 19.08
C ASP A 23 0.55 7.51 20.32
N GLU A 24 -0.47 6.82 20.81
CA GLU A 24 -0.35 5.92 21.96
C GLU A 24 0.55 4.72 21.65
N LEU A 25 0.65 4.33 20.37
CA LEU A 25 1.44 3.20 19.90
C LEU A 25 2.63 3.62 19.02
N ALA A 26 2.89 4.92 18.85
CA ALA A 26 3.97 5.43 18.02
C ALA A 26 5.35 4.87 18.43
N PHE A 27 5.55 4.56 19.71
CA PHE A 27 6.76 3.93 20.24
C PHE A 27 7.05 2.55 19.64
N LEU A 28 6.06 1.87 19.05
CA LEU A 28 6.23 0.58 18.39
C LEU A 28 6.91 0.70 17.01
N SER A 29 6.97 1.89 16.42
CA SER A 29 7.38 2.07 15.02
C SER A 29 8.84 1.68 14.75
N ASP A 30 9.69 1.66 15.78
CA ASP A 30 11.11 1.28 15.69
C ASP A 30 11.34 -0.23 15.93
N HIS A 31 10.27 -1.01 16.14
CA HIS A 31 10.33 -2.45 16.34
C HIS A 31 10.13 -3.23 15.04
N ASP A 32 10.44 -4.52 15.07
CA ASP A 32 10.25 -5.45 13.95
C ASP A 32 8.77 -5.44 13.48
N PRO A 33 8.50 -5.01 12.23
CA PRO A 33 7.15 -4.94 11.69
C PRO A 33 6.41 -6.28 11.75
N GLU A 34 7.13 -7.39 11.54
CA GLU A 34 6.52 -8.72 11.55
C GLU A 34 6.07 -9.12 12.96
N ALA A 35 6.85 -8.74 13.99
CA ALA A 35 6.44 -8.94 15.39
C ALA A 35 5.18 -8.12 15.73
N ILE A 36 5.10 -6.87 15.28
CA ILE A 36 3.91 -6.01 15.50
C ILE A 36 2.69 -6.62 14.80
N ARG A 37 2.86 -7.12 13.56
CA ARG A 37 1.81 -7.82 12.80
C ARG A 37 1.31 -9.07 13.52
N GLN A 38 2.22 -9.87 14.09
CA GLN A 38 1.86 -11.05 14.87
C GLN A 38 1.06 -10.69 16.12
N VAL A 39 1.47 -9.65 16.85
CA VAL A 39 0.73 -9.12 18.01
C VAL A 39 -0.65 -8.64 17.58
N ARG A 40 -0.75 -7.84 16.52
CA ARG A 40 -2.01 -7.34 15.96
C ARG A 40 -2.97 -8.47 15.62
N THR A 41 -2.47 -9.49 14.92
CA THR A 41 -3.27 -10.65 14.52
C THR A 41 -3.74 -11.45 15.74
N ALA A 42 -2.84 -11.80 16.65
CA ALA A 42 -3.15 -12.58 17.84
C ALA A 42 -4.13 -11.83 18.78
N LEU A 43 -3.96 -10.52 18.95
CA LEU A 43 -4.81 -9.70 19.79
C LEU A 43 -6.19 -9.52 19.19
N GLY A 44 -6.28 -9.24 17.89
CA GLY A 44 -7.54 -9.19 17.16
C GLY A 44 -8.33 -10.49 17.32
N GLU A 45 -7.64 -11.63 17.18
CA GLU A 45 -8.27 -12.93 17.34
C GLU A 45 -8.71 -13.19 18.79
N ALA A 46 -7.88 -12.89 19.79
CA ALA A 46 -8.22 -13.06 21.20
C ALA A 46 -9.41 -12.20 21.63
N LEU A 47 -9.45 -10.93 21.22
CA LEU A 47 -10.55 -9.99 21.50
C LEU A 47 -11.86 -10.47 20.86
N PHE A 48 -11.79 -10.98 19.63
CA PHE A 48 -12.95 -11.50 18.91
C PHE A 48 -13.49 -12.78 19.57
N ARG A 49 -12.63 -13.79 19.80
CA ARG A 49 -12.99 -15.09 20.40
C ARG A 49 -13.70 -14.92 21.74
N ARG A 50 -13.29 -13.94 22.56
CA ARG A 50 -13.90 -13.65 23.87
C ARG A 50 -15.41 -13.37 23.79
N HIS A 51 -15.87 -12.77 22.70
CA HIS A 51 -17.26 -12.30 22.56
C HIS A 51 -18.04 -12.93 21.40
N GLU A 52 -17.40 -13.82 20.63
CA GLU A 52 -17.96 -14.50 19.46
C GLU A 52 -19.34 -15.14 19.73
N SER A 53 -19.49 -15.85 20.86
CA SER A 53 -20.77 -16.50 21.20
C SER A 53 -21.93 -15.52 21.40
N ARG A 54 -21.65 -14.26 21.78
CA ARG A 54 -22.65 -13.19 21.90
C ARG A 54 -22.96 -12.60 20.54
N PHE A 55 -21.94 -12.32 19.73
CA PHE A 55 -22.11 -11.81 18.36
C PHE A 55 -22.93 -12.77 17.49
N ARG A 56 -22.62 -14.07 17.55
CA ARG A 56 -23.39 -15.12 16.85
C ARG A 56 -24.85 -15.18 17.30
N ARG A 57 -25.14 -14.94 18.58
CA ARG A 57 -26.52 -14.86 19.10
C ARG A 57 -27.26 -13.67 18.51
N VAL A 58 -26.62 -12.49 18.45
CA VAL A 58 -27.21 -11.30 17.82
C VAL A 58 -27.46 -11.53 16.33
N GLY A 59 -26.49 -12.11 15.61
CA GLY A 59 -26.64 -12.47 14.19
C GLY A 59 -27.80 -13.43 13.93
N LYS A 60 -28.00 -14.43 14.79
CA LYS A 60 -29.17 -15.33 14.72
C LYS A 60 -30.48 -14.57 14.92
N LEU A 61 -30.55 -13.64 15.88
CA LEU A 61 -31.74 -12.83 16.11
C LEU A 61 -32.10 -11.95 14.90
N ALA A 62 -31.11 -11.50 14.13
CA ALA A 62 -31.37 -10.72 12.91
C ALA A 62 -32.20 -11.49 11.86
N THR A 63 -32.16 -12.83 11.89
CA THR A 63 -32.97 -13.68 11.00
C THR A 63 -34.45 -13.78 11.42
N SER A 64 -34.78 -13.38 12.65
CA SER A 64 -36.15 -13.46 13.20
C SER A 64 -37.07 -12.36 12.69
N VAL A 65 -36.54 -11.36 11.98
CA VAL A 65 -37.31 -10.24 11.43
C VAL A 65 -36.91 -9.99 9.96
N PRO A 66 -37.76 -9.30 9.16
CA PRO A 66 -37.41 -8.95 7.79
C PRO A 66 -36.13 -8.11 7.70
N ALA A 67 -35.34 -8.32 6.65
CA ALA A 67 -34.04 -7.69 6.48
C ALA A 67 -34.05 -6.14 6.58
N PRO A 68 -35.01 -5.40 6.00
CA PRO A 68 -35.06 -3.95 6.16
C PRO A 68 -35.28 -3.51 7.61
N LEU A 69 -36.04 -4.28 8.38
CA LEU A 69 -36.28 -3.99 9.79
C LEU A 69 -35.03 -4.31 10.62
N ALA A 70 -34.39 -5.46 10.40
CA ALA A 70 -33.12 -5.80 11.03
C ALA A 70 -32.04 -4.76 10.72
N ALA A 71 -31.93 -4.32 9.46
CA ALA A 71 -30.99 -3.30 9.02
C ALA A 71 -31.25 -1.94 9.69
N LYS A 72 -32.52 -1.55 9.85
CA LYS A 72 -32.89 -0.32 10.59
C LYS A 72 -32.55 -0.44 12.07
N ILE A 73 -32.82 -1.58 12.70
CA ILE A 73 -32.46 -1.84 14.10
C ILE A 73 -30.94 -1.79 14.26
N ALA A 74 -30.18 -2.42 13.36
CA ALA A 74 -28.72 -2.41 13.39
C ALA A 74 -28.17 -0.98 13.36
N GLN A 75 -28.63 -0.16 12.41
CA GLN A 75 -28.18 1.25 12.29
C GLN A 75 -28.52 2.11 13.51
N LEU A 76 -29.62 1.82 14.20
CA LEU A 76 -30.05 2.59 15.37
C LEU A 76 -29.44 2.09 16.69
N ALA A 77 -29.16 0.80 16.81
CA ALA A 77 -28.80 0.15 18.08
C ALA A 77 -27.37 -0.41 18.13
N LEU A 78 -26.74 -0.64 16.98
CA LEU A 78 -25.38 -1.17 16.88
C LEU A 78 -24.47 -0.10 16.29
N GLY A 79 -23.48 0.33 17.08
CA GLY A 79 -22.36 1.09 16.53
C GLY A 79 -21.61 0.27 15.46
N PRO A 80 -20.90 0.92 14.52
CA PRO A 80 -20.27 0.25 13.37
C PRO A 80 -19.36 -0.92 13.75
N MET A 81 -18.55 -0.76 14.80
CA MET A 81 -17.68 -1.83 15.33
C MET A 81 -18.44 -3.07 15.80
N LEU A 82 -19.60 -2.89 16.45
CA LEU A 82 -20.42 -4.03 16.87
C LEU A 82 -21.08 -4.69 15.67
N ALA A 83 -21.56 -3.90 14.71
CA ALA A 83 -22.15 -4.44 13.48
C ALA A 83 -21.13 -5.24 12.65
N ALA A 84 -19.90 -4.74 12.50
CA ALA A 84 -18.80 -5.46 11.84
C ALA A 84 -18.51 -6.81 12.51
N ARG A 85 -18.39 -6.83 13.85
CA ARG A 85 -18.15 -8.07 14.62
C ARG A 85 -19.32 -9.06 14.54
N VAL A 86 -20.55 -8.54 14.53
CA VAL A 86 -21.75 -9.37 14.32
C VAL A 86 -21.75 -9.96 12.92
N ALA A 87 -21.54 -9.13 11.88
CA ALA A 87 -21.50 -9.57 10.49
C ALA A 87 -20.46 -10.68 10.28
N ALA A 88 -19.26 -10.54 10.84
CA ALA A 88 -18.19 -11.55 10.79
C ALA A 88 -18.53 -12.90 11.47
N CYS A 89 -19.64 -12.98 12.23
CA CYS A 89 -20.13 -14.21 12.86
C CYS A 89 -21.39 -14.79 12.19
N MET A 90 -21.92 -14.11 11.16
CA MET A 90 -23.17 -14.48 10.51
C MET A 90 -22.94 -15.49 9.40
N ASP A 91 -24.00 -16.23 9.05
CA ASP A 91 -24.03 -16.92 7.76
C ASP A 91 -23.87 -15.88 6.63
N PRO A 92 -22.95 -16.07 5.67
CA PRO A 92 -22.67 -15.07 4.64
C PRO A 92 -23.91 -14.65 3.85
N LYS A 93 -24.85 -15.56 3.55
CA LYS A 93 -26.08 -15.23 2.82
C LYS A 93 -26.97 -14.28 3.60
N VAL A 94 -27.00 -14.41 4.93
CA VAL A 94 -27.75 -13.51 5.81
C VAL A 94 -27.07 -12.14 5.85
N ALA A 95 -25.74 -12.11 5.98
CA ALA A 95 -24.98 -10.86 5.98
C ALA A 95 -25.16 -10.08 4.67
N VAL A 96 -25.03 -10.75 3.52
CA VAL A 96 -25.26 -10.20 2.18
C VAL A 96 -26.67 -9.61 2.06
N LYS A 97 -27.70 -10.35 2.50
CA LYS A 97 -29.09 -9.90 2.46
C LYS A 97 -29.30 -8.63 3.31
N LEU A 98 -28.66 -8.54 4.47
CA LEU A 98 -28.75 -7.36 5.33
C LEU A 98 -27.99 -6.17 4.75
N ALA A 99 -26.79 -6.40 4.19
CA ALA A 99 -25.98 -5.37 3.58
C ALA A 99 -26.75 -4.59 2.51
N GLY A 100 -27.51 -5.28 1.67
CA GLY A 100 -28.37 -4.63 0.65
C GLY A 100 -29.52 -3.77 1.22
N SER A 101 -29.76 -3.77 2.53
CA SER A 101 -30.75 -2.92 3.21
C SER A 101 -30.11 -1.85 4.10
N LEU A 102 -28.79 -1.82 4.24
CA LEU A 102 -28.06 -0.80 5.00
C LEU A 102 -27.83 0.45 4.15
N THR A 103 -27.70 1.60 4.80
CA THR A 103 -27.34 2.83 4.09
C THR A 103 -25.87 2.80 3.68
N PRO A 104 -25.49 3.45 2.56
CA PRO A 104 -24.10 3.50 2.14
C PRO A 104 -23.17 4.09 3.20
N ASP A 105 -23.58 5.17 3.88
CA ASP A 105 -22.77 5.78 4.94
C ASP A 105 -22.50 4.80 6.09
N TYR A 106 -23.50 4.04 6.50
CA TYR A 106 -23.29 3.02 7.54
C TYR A 106 -22.42 1.87 7.07
N LEU A 107 -22.52 1.45 5.80
CA LEU A 107 -21.64 0.43 5.23
C LEU A 107 -20.18 0.88 5.20
N VAL A 108 -19.90 2.15 4.91
CA VAL A 108 -18.57 2.74 5.01
C VAL A 108 -18.03 2.60 6.43
N GLU A 109 -18.77 3.07 7.43
CA GLU A 109 -18.35 2.99 8.84
C GLU A 109 -18.14 1.53 9.30
N VAL A 110 -19.01 0.61 8.86
CA VAL A 110 -18.88 -0.82 9.18
C VAL A 110 -17.61 -1.39 8.53
N SER A 111 -17.30 -1.00 7.30
CA SER A 111 -16.13 -1.48 6.55
C SER A 111 -14.81 -1.09 7.23
N ILE A 112 -14.72 0.11 7.80
CA ILE A 112 -13.54 0.59 8.57
C ILE A 112 -13.25 -0.34 9.76
N ALA A 113 -14.32 -0.80 10.42
CA ALA A 113 -14.20 -1.68 11.59
C ALA A 113 -14.15 -3.18 11.26
N LEU A 114 -14.28 -3.54 9.99
CA LEU A 114 -14.38 -4.93 9.56
C LEU A 114 -13.00 -5.58 9.46
N ASP A 115 -12.97 -6.89 9.68
CA ASP A 115 -11.81 -7.72 9.42
C ASP A 115 -11.93 -8.27 7.99
N PRO A 116 -11.06 -7.86 7.04
CA PRO A 116 -11.16 -8.26 5.63
C PRO A 116 -11.19 -9.77 5.44
N VAL A 117 -10.33 -10.51 6.14
CA VAL A 117 -10.23 -11.98 6.00
C VAL A 117 -11.53 -12.66 6.44
N ARG A 118 -12.19 -12.13 7.47
CA ARG A 118 -13.50 -12.66 7.91
C ARG A 118 -14.65 -12.21 7.02
N ALA A 119 -14.46 -11.11 6.31
CA ALA A 119 -15.46 -10.52 5.42
C ALA A 119 -15.44 -11.14 4.02
N GLU A 120 -14.36 -11.80 3.61
CA GLU A 120 -14.21 -12.39 2.27
C GLU A 120 -15.45 -13.18 1.80
N PRO A 121 -16.03 -14.13 2.59
CA PRO A 121 -17.23 -14.85 2.14
C PRO A 121 -18.48 -13.97 2.01
N ILE A 122 -18.52 -12.83 2.71
CA ILE A 122 -19.59 -11.84 2.59
C ILE A 122 -19.39 -11.05 1.30
N LEU A 123 -18.17 -10.55 1.06
CA LEU A 123 -17.80 -9.77 -0.13
C LEU A 123 -18.09 -10.54 -1.42
N ASP A 124 -17.76 -11.85 -1.45
CA ASP A 124 -18.04 -12.74 -2.59
C ASP A 124 -19.53 -12.82 -2.96
N GLY A 125 -20.41 -12.60 -1.99
CA GLY A 125 -21.86 -12.63 -2.20
C GLY A 125 -22.49 -11.27 -2.46
N LEU A 126 -21.76 -10.16 -2.29
CA LEU A 126 -22.29 -8.82 -2.53
C LEU A 126 -22.33 -8.49 -4.03
N PRO A 127 -23.29 -7.68 -4.49
CA PRO A 127 -23.24 -7.14 -5.84
C PRO A 127 -21.99 -6.28 -6.02
N GLU A 128 -21.23 -6.48 -7.11
CA GLU A 128 -20.00 -5.72 -7.39
C GLU A 128 -20.22 -4.20 -7.32
N ALA A 129 -21.34 -3.71 -7.87
CA ALA A 129 -21.69 -2.29 -7.84
C ALA A 129 -21.78 -1.71 -6.42
N LEU A 130 -22.21 -2.52 -5.43
CA LEU A 130 -22.24 -2.09 -4.02
C LEU A 130 -20.83 -2.03 -3.44
N VAL A 131 -19.97 -3.02 -3.74
CA VAL A 131 -18.58 -3.05 -3.26
C VAL A 131 -17.80 -1.86 -3.84
N VAL A 132 -17.99 -1.56 -5.13
CA VAL A 132 -17.38 -0.42 -5.80
C VAL A 132 -17.91 0.91 -5.25
N ASP A 133 -19.22 1.07 -5.02
CA ASP A 133 -19.77 2.30 -4.42
C ASP A 133 -19.20 2.56 -3.03
N VAL A 134 -19.17 1.54 -2.16
CA VAL A 134 -18.59 1.67 -0.81
C VAL A 134 -17.08 1.93 -0.89
N GLY A 135 -16.35 1.25 -1.77
CA GLY A 135 -14.92 1.46 -1.99
C GLY A 135 -14.60 2.90 -2.43
N ARG A 136 -15.38 3.46 -3.35
CA ARG A 136 -15.23 4.86 -3.79
C ARG A 136 -15.52 5.86 -2.67
N ARG A 137 -16.54 5.60 -1.85
CA ARG A 137 -16.82 6.45 -0.67
C ARG A 137 -15.71 6.39 0.37
N LEU A 138 -15.10 5.21 0.58
CA LEU A 138 -13.92 5.07 1.44
C LEU A 138 -12.76 5.90 0.89
N LEU A 139 -12.53 5.83 -0.43
CA LEU A 139 -11.49 6.59 -1.11
C LEU A 139 -11.70 8.11 -0.98
N GLU A 140 -12.91 8.58 -1.27
CA GLU A 140 -13.31 10.00 -1.11
C GLU A 140 -13.15 10.52 0.32
N ARG A 141 -13.28 9.65 1.33
CA ARG A 141 -13.09 9.99 2.75
C ARG A 141 -11.64 9.85 3.21
N GLY A 142 -10.71 9.44 2.35
CA GLY A 142 -9.31 9.22 2.70
C GLY A 142 -9.07 7.98 3.57
N GLU A 143 -9.97 6.99 3.52
CA GLU A 143 -9.86 5.74 4.28
C GLU A 143 -8.90 4.74 3.61
N HIS A 144 -7.69 5.22 3.26
CA HIS A 144 -6.69 4.45 2.50
C HIS A 144 -6.22 3.20 3.23
N LEU A 145 -6.16 3.26 4.57
CA LEU A 145 -5.79 2.11 5.40
C LEU A 145 -6.82 0.99 5.24
N THR A 146 -8.10 1.33 5.31
CA THR A 146 -9.19 0.37 5.08
C THR A 146 -9.08 -0.20 3.68
N LEU A 147 -8.97 0.63 2.63
CA LEU A 147 -8.83 0.17 1.25
C LEU A 147 -7.65 -0.78 1.03
N GLY A 148 -6.46 -0.45 1.55
CA GLY A 148 -5.27 -1.29 1.42
C GLY A 148 -5.47 -2.66 2.06
N ARG A 149 -6.14 -2.74 3.21
CA ARG A 149 -6.44 -4.00 3.89
C ARG A 149 -7.41 -4.91 3.14
N PHE A 150 -8.29 -4.36 2.29
CA PHE A 150 -9.27 -5.13 1.54
C PHE A 150 -8.74 -5.69 0.21
N ILE A 151 -7.57 -5.23 -0.25
CA ILE A 151 -7.04 -5.55 -1.58
C ILE A 151 -6.86 -7.05 -1.83
N SER A 152 -6.61 -7.84 -0.79
CA SER A 152 -6.39 -9.28 -0.84
C SER A 152 -7.68 -10.12 -0.82
N VAL A 153 -8.81 -9.50 -0.49
CA VAL A 153 -10.11 -10.18 -0.33
C VAL A 153 -11.18 -9.68 -1.31
N ILE A 154 -10.77 -8.85 -2.28
CA ILE A 154 -11.60 -8.43 -3.40
C ILE A 154 -10.93 -8.81 -4.71
N THR A 155 -11.71 -8.90 -5.79
CA THR A 155 -11.14 -9.17 -7.10
C THR A 155 -10.34 -7.96 -7.60
N PRO A 156 -9.28 -8.19 -8.40
CA PRO A 156 -8.53 -7.11 -9.03
C PRO A 156 -9.41 -6.18 -9.87
N GLU A 157 -10.45 -6.71 -10.50
CA GLU A 157 -11.43 -5.94 -11.28
C GLU A 157 -12.17 -4.90 -10.43
N ILE A 158 -12.61 -5.29 -9.23
CA ILE A 158 -13.28 -4.37 -8.28
C ILE A 158 -12.28 -3.34 -7.78
N ALA A 159 -11.07 -3.76 -7.40
CA ALA A 159 -10.02 -2.85 -6.92
C ALA A 159 -9.69 -1.78 -7.98
N LEU A 160 -9.52 -2.19 -9.24
CA LEU A 160 -9.28 -1.27 -10.37
C LEU A 160 -10.43 -0.29 -10.58
N GLN A 161 -11.68 -0.73 -10.47
CA GLN A 161 -12.85 0.17 -10.59
C GLN A 161 -12.93 1.19 -9.45
N VAL A 162 -12.46 0.84 -8.25
CA VAL A 162 -12.40 1.78 -7.12
C VAL A 162 -11.31 2.82 -7.36
N VAL A 163 -10.10 2.40 -7.74
CA VAL A 163 -8.96 3.33 -7.93
C VAL A 163 -9.01 4.11 -9.25
N ASP A 164 -9.93 3.81 -10.16
CA ASP A 164 -10.20 4.62 -11.37
C ASP A 164 -10.56 6.08 -11.04
N ALA A 165 -11.11 6.34 -9.84
CA ALA A 165 -11.41 7.67 -9.34
C ALA A 165 -10.31 8.25 -8.43
N ALA A 166 -9.20 7.54 -8.22
CA ALA A 166 -8.13 7.94 -7.31
C ALA A 166 -7.22 9.00 -7.94
N ALA A 167 -6.69 9.89 -7.10
CA ALA A 167 -5.53 10.68 -7.47
C ALA A 167 -4.23 9.91 -7.16
N GLY A 168 -3.12 10.36 -7.75
CA GLY A 168 -1.78 9.80 -7.51
C GLY A 168 -1.45 9.57 -6.02
N PRO A 169 -1.63 10.57 -5.12
CA PRO A 169 -1.37 10.41 -3.68
C PRO A 169 -2.21 9.31 -3.02
N ASP A 170 -3.47 9.14 -3.45
CA ASP A 170 -4.36 8.12 -2.88
C ASP A 170 -3.86 6.72 -3.20
N LEU A 171 -3.41 6.49 -4.44
CA LEU A 171 -2.92 5.19 -4.85
C LEU A 171 -1.65 4.80 -4.08
N LEU A 172 -0.74 5.74 -3.85
CA LEU A 172 0.43 5.52 -2.99
C LEU A 172 0.01 5.17 -1.56
N ALA A 173 -0.90 5.95 -0.98
CA ALA A 173 -1.38 5.73 0.38
C ALA A 173 -2.07 4.36 0.55
N VAL A 174 -2.91 3.95 -0.40
CA VAL A 174 -3.55 2.63 -0.39
C VAL A 174 -2.52 1.51 -0.48
N ALA A 175 -1.53 1.64 -1.36
CA ALA A 175 -0.48 0.65 -1.52
C ALA A 175 0.34 0.45 -0.23
N LEU A 176 0.62 1.53 0.52
CA LEU A 176 1.34 1.47 1.81
C LEU A 176 0.66 0.61 2.86
N TYR A 177 -0.67 0.51 2.81
CA TYR A 177 -1.45 -0.25 3.80
C TYR A 177 -1.81 -1.66 3.35
N ALA A 178 -1.49 -2.05 2.12
CA ALA A 178 -1.72 -3.41 1.64
C ALA A 178 -0.91 -4.43 2.43
N ASP A 179 -1.55 -5.53 2.82
CA ASP A 179 -0.91 -6.66 3.51
C ASP A 179 -0.42 -7.74 2.53
N ASP A 180 -0.83 -7.67 1.26
CA ASP A 180 -0.57 -8.70 0.24
C ASP A 180 0.17 -8.10 -0.97
N SER A 181 1.47 -8.41 -1.07
CA SER A 181 2.32 -7.96 -2.17
C SER A 181 1.95 -8.60 -3.51
N ALA A 182 1.41 -9.83 -3.51
CA ALA A 182 0.97 -10.49 -4.74
C ALA A 182 -0.30 -9.84 -5.29
N ALA A 183 -1.24 -9.44 -4.42
CA ALA A 183 -2.39 -8.65 -4.82
C ALA A 183 -1.97 -7.28 -5.37
N LEU A 184 -0.98 -6.62 -4.73
CA LEU A 184 -0.39 -5.39 -5.26
C LEU A 184 0.23 -5.59 -6.64
N ASP A 185 0.98 -6.68 -6.85
CA ASP A 185 1.61 -6.97 -8.15
C ASP A 185 0.59 -7.07 -9.29
N VAL A 186 -0.54 -7.73 -9.04
CA VAL A 186 -1.61 -7.86 -10.04
C VAL A 186 -2.19 -6.49 -10.42
N LEU A 187 -2.32 -5.58 -9.44
CA LEU A 187 -2.84 -4.23 -9.68
C LEU A 187 -1.80 -3.34 -10.35
N VAL A 188 -0.55 -3.38 -9.87
CA VAL A 188 0.56 -2.68 -10.50
C VAL A 188 0.76 -3.15 -11.93
N ALA A 189 0.38 -4.36 -12.34
CA ALA A 189 0.44 -4.76 -13.76
C ALA A 189 -0.66 -4.13 -14.64
N ARG A 190 -1.74 -3.59 -14.05
CA ARG A 190 -2.98 -3.23 -14.76
C ARG A 190 -3.41 -1.77 -14.60
N ILE A 191 -2.93 -1.07 -13.57
CA ILE A 191 -3.23 0.35 -13.37
C ILE A 191 -2.69 1.18 -14.53
N ASP A 192 -3.38 2.25 -14.89
CA ASP A 192 -2.93 3.18 -15.93
C ASP A 192 -1.55 3.78 -15.62
N GLU A 193 -0.73 3.95 -16.65
CA GLU A 193 0.64 4.44 -16.50
C GLU A 193 0.69 5.88 -15.98
N GLN A 194 -0.21 6.75 -16.46
CA GLN A 194 -0.25 8.15 -16.02
C GLN A 194 -0.58 8.23 -14.53
N LEU A 195 -1.52 7.41 -14.06
CA LEU A 195 -1.86 7.36 -12.63
C LEU A 195 -0.66 6.91 -11.78
N LEU A 196 0.14 5.94 -12.25
CA LEU A 196 1.37 5.54 -11.56
C LEU A 196 2.43 6.64 -11.56
N VAL A 197 2.62 7.34 -12.67
CA VAL A 197 3.52 8.51 -12.75
C VAL A 197 3.06 9.58 -11.76
N ASP A 198 1.77 9.86 -11.70
CA ASP A 198 1.19 10.85 -10.78
C ASP A 198 1.38 10.44 -9.31
N SER A 199 1.30 9.14 -8.98
CA SER A 199 1.62 8.62 -7.64
C SER A 199 3.08 8.82 -7.27
N ILE A 200 4.00 8.52 -8.20
CA ILE A 200 5.43 8.70 -7.96
C ILE A 200 5.77 10.19 -7.80
N ARG A 201 5.16 11.06 -8.62
CA ARG A 201 5.33 12.52 -8.49
C ARG A 201 4.81 13.02 -7.14
N ALA A 202 3.62 12.57 -6.73
CA ALA A 202 3.05 12.90 -5.44
C ALA A 202 3.95 12.48 -4.26
N ALA A 203 4.63 11.32 -4.37
CA ALA A 203 5.58 10.87 -3.35
C ALA A 203 6.72 11.90 -3.16
N HIS A 204 7.19 12.50 -4.24
CA HIS A 204 8.24 13.53 -4.19
C HIS A 204 7.72 14.82 -3.57
N GLU A 205 6.59 15.34 -4.07
CA GLU A 205 6.01 16.61 -3.62
C GLU A 205 5.60 16.61 -2.15
N THR A 206 5.23 15.44 -1.61
CA THR A 206 4.78 15.28 -0.22
C THR A 206 5.86 14.78 0.74
N GLY A 207 7.07 14.52 0.26
CA GLY A 207 8.16 13.96 1.07
C GLY A 207 7.95 12.49 1.47
N ALA A 208 7.06 11.76 0.79
CA ALA A 208 6.79 10.33 0.98
C ALA A 208 7.66 9.43 0.08
N TYR A 209 8.78 9.92 -0.41
CA TYR A 209 9.63 9.18 -1.35
C TYR A 209 10.30 7.95 -0.73
N ALA A 210 10.72 8.07 0.54
CA ALA A 210 11.16 6.96 1.37
C ALA A 210 10.11 5.83 1.43
N ASP A 211 8.83 6.22 1.52
CA ASP A 211 7.72 5.30 1.59
C ASP A 211 7.50 4.60 0.25
N ALA A 212 7.63 5.33 -0.86
CA ALA A 212 7.58 4.77 -2.22
C ALA A 212 8.73 3.78 -2.49
N ILE A 213 9.97 4.08 -2.06
CA ILE A 213 11.12 3.16 -2.22
C ILE A 213 10.92 1.86 -1.44
N THR A 214 10.34 1.96 -0.24
CA THR A 214 10.00 0.78 0.56
C THR A 214 8.98 -0.09 -0.17
N LEU A 215 7.95 0.50 -0.77
CA LEU A 215 6.97 -0.24 -1.58
C LEU A 215 7.59 -0.89 -2.82
N VAL A 216 8.43 -0.16 -3.56
CA VAL A 216 9.16 -0.71 -4.71
C VAL A 216 10.00 -1.92 -4.30
N SER A 217 10.53 -1.93 -3.07
CA SER A 217 11.30 -3.06 -2.52
C SER A 217 10.45 -4.27 -2.10
N GLN A 218 9.14 -4.09 -1.92
CA GLN A 218 8.22 -5.15 -1.51
C GLN A 218 7.52 -5.84 -2.68
N VAL A 219 7.37 -5.15 -3.82
CA VAL A 219 6.72 -5.70 -5.02
C VAL A 219 7.67 -6.60 -5.82
N SER A 220 7.09 -7.47 -6.65
CA SER A 220 7.85 -8.37 -7.52
C SER A 220 8.79 -7.64 -8.47
N GLU A 221 9.77 -8.38 -9.00
CA GLU A 221 10.66 -7.88 -10.06
C GLU A 221 9.89 -7.41 -11.31
N GLY A 222 8.79 -8.07 -11.66
CA GLY A 222 7.93 -7.65 -12.78
C GLY A 222 7.31 -6.28 -12.54
N SER A 223 6.75 -6.06 -11.35
CA SER A 223 6.22 -4.75 -10.94
C SER A 223 7.31 -3.68 -10.87
N ARG A 224 8.50 -4.01 -10.33
CA ARG A 224 9.65 -3.10 -10.32
C ARG A 224 10.08 -2.69 -11.73
N SER A 225 10.13 -3.64 -12.65
CA SER A 225 10.48 -3.40 -14.06
C SER A 225 9.46 -2.51 -14.77
N ARG A 226 8.21 -2.45 -14.27
CA ARG A 226 7.21 -1.50 -14.75
C ARG A 226 7.33 -0.12 -14.09
N LEU A 227 7.57 -0.05 -12.78
CA LEU A 227 7.54 1.19 -12.00
C LEU A 227 8.81 2.04 -12.19
N VAL A 228 9.99 1.42 -12.18
CA VAL A 228 11.27 2.13 -12.22
C VAL A 228 11.48 2.95 -13.50
N PRO A 229 11.10 2.48 -14.71
CA PRO A 229 11.19 3.31 -15.91
C PRO A 229 10.34 4.58 -15.87
N LEU A 230 9.23 4.58 -15.10
CA LEU A 230 8.34 5.75 -15.00
C LEU A 230 9.00 6.96 -14.34
N ILE A 231 10.13 6.76 -13.64
CA ILE A 231 10.95 7.82 -13.07
C ILE A 231 11.44 8.79 -14.15
N VAL A 232 11.64 8.33 -15.38
CA VAL A 232 12.06 9.18 -16.51
C VAL A 232 11.02 10.26 -16.85
N ALA A 233 9.73 9.99 -16.59
CA ALA A 233 8.64 10.93 -16.84
C ALA A 233 8.53 12.05 -15.79
N LEU A 234 9.34 11.98 -14.72
CA LEU A 234 9.40 13.04 -13.71
C LEU A 234 10.28 14.21 -14.19
N ASP A 235 10.08 15.36 -13.57
CA ASP A 235 10.98 16.49 -13.74
C ASP A 235 12.36 16.23 -13.11
N GLU A 236 13.29 17.18 -13.28
CA GLU A 236 14.64 17.05 -12.72
C GLU A 236 14.62 16.88 -11.20
N ALA A 237 13.77 17.63 -10.49
CA ALA A 237 13.64 17.54 -9.04
C ALA A 237 13.14 16.16 -8.58
N GLY A 238 12.15 15.57 -9.27
CA GLY A 238 11.67 14.23 -8.96
C GLY A 238 12.72 13.15 -9.19
N ARG A 239 13.52 13.25 -10.26
CA ARG A 239 14.63 12.32 -10.55
C ARG A 239 15.78 12.49 -9.56
N ASP A 240 16.07 13.72 -9.16
CA ASP A 240 17.05 14.04 -8.12
C ASP A 240 16.67 13.43 -6.77
N GLY A 241 15.40 13.62 -6.37
CA GLY A 241 14.82 13.04 -5.17
C GLY A 241 14.83 11.51 -5.18
N PHE A 242 14.64 10.89 -6.35
CA PHE A 242 14.77 9.44 -6.53
C PHE A 242 16.17 8.95 -6.19
N ALA A 243 17.20 9.54 -6.80
CA ALA A 243 18.59 9.13 -6.60
C ALA A 243 19.05 9.31 -5.14
N LEU A 244 18.68 10.42 -4.50
CA LEU A 244 18.96 10.64 -3.07
C LEU A 244 18.28 9.59 -2.19
N SER A 245 17.00 9.33 -2.42
CA SER A 245 16.24 8.36 -1.62
C SER A 245 16.79 6.94 -1.78
N LEU A 246 17.21 6.53 -2.98
CA LEU A 246 17.87 5.24 -3.18
C LEU A 246 19.14 5.09 -2.34
N HIS A 247 19.93 6.17 -2.25
CA HIS A 247 21.14 6.19 -1.47
C HIS A 247 20.86 6.19 0.04
N GLU A 248 19.96 7.05 0.52
CA GLU A 248 19.60 7.15 1.94
C GLU A 248 19.02 5.84 2.50
N HIS A 249 18.33 5.07 1.66
CA HIS A 249 17.70 3.80 2.03
C HIS A 249 18.48 2.55 1.61
N ASP A 250 19.69 2.70 1.05
CA ASP A 250 20.52 1.61 0.50
C ASP A 250 19.73 0.65 -0.43
N ALA A 251 18.85 1.21 -1.25
CA ALA A 251 17.92 0.46 -2.10
C ALA A 251 18.45 0.19 -3.52
N TRP A 252 19.71 0.50 -3.79
CA TRP A 252 20.34 0.31 -5.10
C TRP A 252 20.20 -1.14 -5.59
N GLY A 253 20.44 -2.13 -4.73
CA GLY A 253 20.37 -3.54 -5.12
C GLY A 253 18.98 -3.99 -5.55
N THR A 254 17.94 -3.31 -5.09
CA THR A 254 16.55 -3.58 -5.48
C THR A 254 16.22 -3.02 -6.86
N VAL A 255 16.80 -1.87 -7.21
CA VAL A 255 16.35 -1.02 -8.33
C VAL A 255 17.26 -1.13 -9.55
N LEU A 256 18.57 -1.38 -9.35
CA LEU A 256 19.55 -1.52 -10.42
C LEU A 256 19.18 -2.56 -11.49
N PRO A 257 18.60 -3.74 -11.16
CA PRO A 257 18.15 -4.68 -12.19
C PRO A 257 17.14 -4.05 -13.15
N ALA A 258 16.18 -3.28 -12.65
CA ALA A 258 15.21 -2.59 -13.50
C ALA A 258 15.87 -1.49 -14.33
N LEU A 259 16.78 -0.70 -13.74
CA LEU A 259 17.53 0.34 -14.46
C LEU A 259 18.42 -0.25 -15.57
N SER A 260 18.95 -1.46 -15.38
CA SER A 260 19.78 -2.13 -16.40
C SER A 260 19.03 -2.43 -17.71
N THR A 261 17.69 -2.49 -17.65
CA THR A 261 16.85 -2.75 -18.83
C THR A 261 16.50 -1.50 -19.63
N LEU A 262 16.79 -0.31 -19.11
CA LEU A 262 16.53 0.97 -19.79
C LEU A 262 17.45 1.15 -21.00
N ASP A 263 17.02 1.94 -21.98
CA ASP A 263 17.90 2.44 -23.04
C ASP A 263 18.85 3.55 -22.52
N ASP A 264 19.81 3.94 -23.35
CA ASP A 264 20.86 4.90 -22.95
C ASP A 264 20.29 6.30 -22.66
N ASP A 265 19.22 6.71 -23.34
CA ASP A 265 18.60 8.04 -23.14
C ASP A 265 17.85 8.09 -21.80
N ALA A 266 17.08 7.05 -21.49
CA ALA A 266 16.39 6.88 -20.21
C ALA A 266 17.39 6.73 -19.05
N LEU A 267 18.45 5.95 -19.25
CA LEU A 267 19.50 5.81 -18.25
C LEU A 267 20.24 7.14 -18.03
N ALA A 268 20.50 7.93 -19.09
CA ALA A 268 21.11 9.26 -18.99
C ALA A 268 20.23 10.21 -18.19
N ALA A 269 18.92 10.15 -18.39
CA ALA A 269 17.96 10.98 -17.68
C ALA A 269 18.00 10.74 -16.16
N ILE A 270 18.25 9.51 -15.70
CA ILE A 270 18.29 9.17 -14.27
C ILE A 270 19.70 9.34 -13.70
N ALA A 271 20.73 9.01 -14.48
CA ALA A 271 22.12 9.00 -14.02
C ALA A 271 22.79 10.37 -14.00
N ASN A 272 22.27 11.35 -14.75
CA ASN A 272 22.81 12.72 -14.82
C ASN A 272 21.94 13.70 -14.03
N THR A 273 21.88 13.53 -12.72
CA THR A 273 21.16 14.44 -11.80
C THR A 273 22.14 15.12 -10.83
N PRO A 274 21.80 16.28 -10.25
CA PRO A 274 22.62 16.88 -9.20
C PRO A 274 22.92 15.92 -8.02
N ALA A 275 21.97 15.06 -7.67
CA ALA A 275 22.03 14.06 -6.62
C ALA A 275 23.13 13.04 -6.86
N THR A 276 23.29 12.56 -8.09
CA THR A 276 24.33 11.60 -8.46
C THR A 276 25.74 12.18 -8.43
N LEU A 277 25.88 13.51 -8.38
CA LEU A 277 27.18 14.17 -8.09
C LEU A 277 27.49 14.25 -6.59
N THR A 278 26.51 13.95 -5.72
CA THR A 278 26.74 13.93 -4.26
C THR A 278 27.75 12.83 -3.92
N PRO A 279 28.76 13.11 -3.09
CA PRO A 279 29.78 12.13 -2.73
C PRO A 279 29.18 10.81 -2.24
N GLY A 280 29.64 9.70 -2.83
CA GLY A 280 29.21 8.35 -2.45
C GLY A 280 27.93 7.83 -3.13
N VAL A 281 27.10 8.69 -3.73
CA VAL A 281 25.84 8.24 -4.38
C VAL A 281 26.14 7.36 -5.60
N LEU A 282 26.86 7.91 -6.58
CA LEU A 282 27.19 7.19 -7.81
C LEU A 282 28.18 6.03 -7.57
N ASP A 283 29.13 6.20 -6.64
CA ASP A 283 30.08 5.14 -6.25
C ASP A 283 29.37 3.93 -5.64
N ARG A 284 28.38 4.17 -4.76
CA ARG A 284 27.56 3.10 -4.19
C ARG A 284 26.75 2.38 -5.26
N ALA A 285 26.16 3.12 -6.20
CA ALA A 285 25.41 2.53 -7.31
C ALA A 285 26.29 1.62 -8.19
N VAL A 286 27.49 2.09 -8.57
CA VAL A 286 28.45 1.30 -9.37
C VAL A 286 28.97 0.08 -8.62
N THR A 287 29.34 0.26 -7.35
CA THR A 287 29.79 -0.86 -6.50
C THR A 287 28.71 -1.93 -6.38
N THR A 288 27.46 -1.52 -6.15
CA THR A 288 26.33 -2.44 -6.05
C THR A 288 26.06 -3.14 -7.39
N ALA A 289 26.16 -2.42 -8.51
CA ALA A 289 26.01 -3.03 -9.84
C ALA A 289 27.06 -4.13 -10.08
N HIS A 290 28.32 -3.89 -9.67
CA HIS A 290 29.38 -4.88 -9.76
C HIS A 290 29.16 -6.09 -8.83
N GLU A 291 28.75 -5.85 -7.57
CA GLU A 291 28.39 -6.91 -6.62
C GLU A 291 27.26 -7.82 -7.14
N MET A 292 26.35 -7.26 -7.94
CA MET A 292 25.24 -7.98 -8.55
C MET A 292 25.59 -8.62 -9.91
N GLY A 293 26.79 -8.39 -10.45
CA GLY A 293 27.18 -8.87 -11.77
C GLY A 293 26.42 -8.21 -12.92
N LEU A 294 26.01 -6.95 -12.76
CA LEU A 294 25.37 -6.14 -13.80
C LEU A 294 26.42 -5.48 -14.71
N ASP A 295 27.33 -6.28 -15.28
CA ASP A 295 28.49 -5.79 -16.02
C ASP A 295 28.09 -4.96 -17.26
N GLU A 296 27.00 -5.34 -17.94
CA GLU A 296 26.47 -4.58 -19.08
C GLU A 296 26.06 -3.16 -18.70
N LEU A 297 25.50 -2.95 -17.49
CA LEU A 297 25.16 -1.63 -17.00
C LEU A 297 26.44 -0.82 -16.74
N SER A 298 27.43 -1.43 -16.10
CA SER A 298 28.73 -0.79 -15.84
C SER A 298 29.47 -0.38 -17.12
N ASP A 299 29.40 -1.20 -18.18
CA ASP A 299 30.02 -0.90 -19.47
C ASP A 299 29.33 0.25 -20.22
N ARG A 300 28.02 0.41 -20.03
CA ARG A 300 27.23 1.49 -20.65
C ARG A 300 27.39 2.84 -19.96
N LEU A 301 27.56 2.86 -18.63
CA LEU A 301 27.62 4.09 -17.83
C LEU A 301 28.58 5.17 -18.37
N PRO A 302 29.83 4.86 -18.81
CA PRO A 302 30.73 5.88 -19.35
C PRO A 302 30.23 6.60 -20.61
N GLY A 303 29.37 5.94 -21.41
CA GLY A 303 28.74 6.52 -22.60
C GLY A 303 27.52 7.38 -22.29
N VAL A 304 26.86 7.07 -21.17
CA VAL A 304 25.60 7.68 -20.72
C VAL A 304 25.83 8.89 -19.82
N LEU A 305 26.94 8.90 -19.07
CA LEU A 305 27.26 9.96 -18.12
C LEU A 305 27.85 11.21 -18.79
N ASP A 306 27.43 12.37 -18.29
CA ASP A 306 27.99 13.66 -18.70
C ASP A 306 29.43 13.86 -18.21
N GLN A 307 30.05 14.97 -18.61
CA GLN A 307 31.44 15.25 -18.26
C GLN A 307 31.67 15.39 -16.75
N ALA A 308 30.71 15.95 -16.01
CA ALA A 308 30.84 16.16 -14.56
C ALA A 308 30.82 14.81 -13.83
N HIS A 309 29.86 13.95 -14.15
CA HIS A 309 29.72 12.62 -13.54
C HIS A 309 30.89 11.69 -13.88
N ARG A 310 31.39 11.74 -15.12
CA ARG A 310 32.60 10.98 -15.51
C ARG A 310 33.83 11.40 -14.69
N THR A 311 33.94 12.68 -14.36
CA THR A 311 35.05 13.19 -13.54
C THR A 311 34.97 12.64 -12.12
N VAL A 312 33.77 12.60 -11.53
CA VAL A 312 33.52 12.02 -10.20
C VAL A 312 33.88 10.53 -10.18
N LEU A 313 33.42 9.75 -11.17
CA LEU A 313 33.76 8.32 -11.26
C LEU A 313 35.25 8.05 -11.42
N SER A 314 35.97 8.91 -12.16
CA SER A 314 37.41 8.75 -12.36
C SER A 314 38.26 9.11 -11.13
N THR A 315 37.65 9.70 -10.10
CA THR A 315 38.33 10.15 -8.86
C THR A 315 37.68 9.53 -7.62
N PRO A 316 37.74 8.20 -7.42
CA PRO A 316 37.13 7.57 -6.25
C PRO A 316 37.86 7.99 -4.96
N GLY A 317 37.15 8.67 -4.05
CA GLY A 317 37.58 8.89 -2.66
C GLY A 317 38.13 10.28 -2.28
N ALA A 318 37.53 11.38 -2.76
CA ALA A 318 37.76 12.71 -2.20
C ALA A 318 36.65 13.13 -1.21
#